data_AF-A6GD87-F1
#
_entry.id   AF-A6GD87-F1
#
_cell.length_a   1.000
_cell.length_b   1.000
_cell.length_c   1.000
_cell.angle_alpha   90.00
_cell.angle_beta   90.00
_cell.angle_gamma   90.00
#
_symmetry.space_group_name_H-M   'P 1'
#
loop_
_entity.id
_entity.type
_entity.pdbx_description
1 polymer ?
#
loop_
_entity_poly.entity_id
_entity_poly.type
_entity_poly.pdbx_seq_one_letter_code
_entity_poly.pdbx_strand_id
1 'polypeptide(L)'
;MHTKVSISLALASLCLGCRAEATTSPTPAEHGPPAVAPIEVSAAELAEAKPERSSSELTLEDLAEARRMAGHASMEEIAAENARMFERGAREYIKTRMPEYRRLLADLRALVTEVEQAAPSWRARQELTRFEQAYGAKVDAFIADYERLTARGVEGGETQAKLGAVVREWEELNGALEPGIAAEPEFAEAIQGIRDGLDAVELALDGIDGDGSLVVDPDYVPPPSP
;
A
#
# COMPACT_ATOMS: atom_id res chain seq x y z
N MET A 1 3.88 11.56 -51.35
CA MET A 1 4.50 10.40 -52.03
C MET A 1 4.90 9.41 -50.96
N HIS A 2 4.25 8.25 -50.98
CA HIS A 2 4.33 7.22 -49.96
C HIS A 2 5.54 6.34 -50.16
N THR A 3 6.23 5.98 -49.07
CA THR A 3 7.12 4.82 -49.06
C THR A 3 6.84 4.03 -47.78
N LYS A 4 6.08 2.96 -47.95
CA LYS A 4 5.79 1.95 -46.93
C LYS A 4 7.04 1.07 -46.79
N VAL A 5 7.55 0.91 -45.57
CA VAL A 5 8.57 -0.08 -45.25
C VAL A 5 7.87 -1.26 -44.57
N SER A 6 7.81 -2.39 -45.27
CA SER A 6 7.41 -3.69 -44.74
C SER A 6 8.52 -4.24 -43.84
N ILE A 7 8.19 -4.61 -42.61
CA ILE A 7 9.07 -5.42 -41.75
C ILE A 7 8.48 -6.82 -41.67
N SER A 8 9.22 -7.78 -42.21
CA SER A 8 8.90 -9.20 -42.24
C SER A 8 8.94 -9.82 -40.84
N LEU A 9 7.88 -10.56 -40.53
CA LEU A 9 7.82 -11.56 -39.47
C LEU A 9 8.93 -12.62 -39.69
N ALA A 10 9.77 -12.83 -38.68
CA ALA A 10 10.59 -14.02 -38.55
C ALA A 10 10.18 -14.77 -37.28
N LEU A 11 9.40 -15.84 -37.45
CA LEU A 11 9.21 -16.88 -36.45
C LEU A 11 10.54 -17.61 -36.25
N ALA A 12 11.10 -17.53 -35.05
CA ALA A 12 12.11 -18.48 -34.59
C ALA A 12 11.46 -19.42 -33.56
N SER A 13 11.30 -20.65 -34.01
CA SER A 13 10.89 -21.83 -33.26
C SER A 13 12.11 -22.49 -32.61
N LEU A 14 11.87 -23.28 -31.55
CA LEU A 14 12.79 -24.19 -30.81
C LEU A 14 13.59 -23.48 -29.69
N CYS A 15 13.67 -23.97 -28.45
CA CYS A 15 13.60 -25.36 -27.98
C CYS A 15 13.37 -25.45 -26.45
N LEU A 16 12.56 -26.45 -26.06
CA LEU A 16 12.84 -27.47 -25.03
C LEU A 16 13.22 -27.09 -23.57
N GLY A 17 12.38 -27.55 -22.65
CA GLY A 17 12.85 -28.24 -21.44
C GLY A 17 12.64 -27.53 -20.10
N CYS A 18 11.41 -27.51 -19.58
CA CYS A 18 11.17 -27.40 -18.14
C CYS A 18 10.31 -28.57 -17.70
N ARG A 19 11.00 -29.57 -17.15
CA ARG A 19 10.45 -30.72 -16.44
C ARG A 19 9.95 -30.22 -15.09
N ALA A 20 8.63 -30.10 -14.92
CA ALA A 20 8.03 -29.81 -13.64
C ALA A 20 8.12 -31.07 -12.75
N GLU A 21 8.99 -31.02 -11.74
CA GLU A 21 8.93 -31.94 -10.61
C GLU A 21 7.78 -31.49 -9.70
N ALA A 22 6.73 -32.31 -9.64
CA ALA A 22 5.62 -32.12 -8.73
C ALA A 22 6.10 -32.44 -7.30
N THR A 23 6.42 -31.39 -6.54
CA THR A 23 6.54 -31.48 -5.09
C THR A 23 5.14 -31.60 -4.50
N THR A 24 4.75 -32.81 -4.14
CA THR A 24 3.58 -33.09 -3.28
C THR A 24 3.84 -32.46 -1.91
N SER A 25 3.17 -31.34 -1.63
CA SER A 25 3.10 -30.81 -0.27
C SER A 25 2.18 -31.69 0.57
N PRO A 26 2.54 -32.03 1.82
CA PRO A 26 1.67 -32.77 2.72
C PRO A 26 0.48 -31.90 3.13
N THR A 27 -0.72 -32.40 2.85
CA THR A 27 -1.99 -31.86 3.36
C THR A 27 -1.94 -31.74 4.88
N PRO A 28 -2.25 -30.56 5.48
CA PRO A 28 -2.41 -30.46 6.92
C PRO A 28 -3.59 -31.31 7.35
N ALA A 29 -3.38 -32.15 8.36
CA ALA A 29 -4.41 -33.02 8.91
C ALA A 29 -5.61 -32.19 9.40
N GLU A 30 -6.71 -32.24 8.66
CA GLU A 30 -8.03 -31.79 9.12
C GLU A 30 -8.35 -32.49 10.44
N HIS A 31 -8.21 -31.77 11.54
CA HIS A 31 -8.94 -32.07 12.76
C HIS A 31 -10.38 -31.65 12.51
N GLY A 32 -11.13 -32.53 11.85
CA GLY A 32 -12.57 -32.39 11.72
C GLY A 32 -13.20 -32.25 13.11
N PRO A 33 -14.20 -31.37 13.29
CA PRO A 33 -14.94 -31.30 14.53
C PRO A 33 -15.55 -32.68 14.85
N PRO A 34 -15.67 -33.05 16.14
CA PRO A 34 -16.20 -34.35 16.52
C PRO A 34 -17.58 -34.56 15.89
N ALA A 35 -17.80 -35.76 15.35
CA ALA A 35 -19.07 -36.16 14.75
C ALA A 35 -20.21 -35.98 15.75
N VAL A 36 -20.97 -34.90 15.59
CA VAL A 36 -22.24 -34.70 16.28
C VAL A 36 -23.20 -35.70 15.64
N ALA A 37 -23.74 -36.60 16.46
CA ALA A 37 -24.73 -37.58 15.99
C ALA A 37 -25.89 -36.86 15.29
N PRO A 38 -26.39 -37.38 14.16
CA PRO A 38 -27.54 -36.80 13.48
C PRO A 38 -28.73 -36.83 14.44
N ILE A 39 -29.27 -35.65 14.77
CA ILE A 39 -30.54 -35.53 15.48
C ILE A 39 -31.60 -35.93 14.45
N GLU A 40 -32.08 -37.17 14.52
CA GLU A 40 -33.22 -37.63 13.73
C GLU A 40 -34.50 -36.98 14.28
N VAL A 41 -34.76 -35.76 13.85
CA VAL A 41 -36.08 -35.14 14.02
C VAL A 41 -37.02 -35.83 13.04
N SER A 42 -38.03 -36.54 13.57
CA SER A 42 -38.96 -37.29 12.74
C SER A 42 -39.77 -36.35 11.83
N ALA A 43 -40.10 -36.80 10.62
CA ALA A 43 -40.89 -36.02 9.65
C ALA A 43 -42.30 -35.65 10.16
N ALA A 44 -42.77 -36.28 11.24
CA ALA A 44 -44.02 -35.92 11.91
C ALA A 44 -43.87 -34.67 12.81
N GLU A 45 -42.68 -34.45 13.39
CA GLU A 45 -42.39 -33.28 14.23
C GLU A 45 -42.19 -32.01 13.38
N LEU A 46 -41.75 -32.17 12.12
CA LEU A 46 -41.68 -31.07 11.14
C LEU A 46 -43.06 -30.65 10.60
N ALA A 47 -44.10 -31.47 10.77
CA ALA A 47 -45.43 -31.23 10.19
C ALA A 47 -46.38 -30.43 11.11
N GLU A 48 -46.06 -30.29 12.40
CA GLU A 48 -46.84 -29.48 13.35
C GLU A 48 -46.21 -28.11 13.70
N ALA A 49 -45.08 -27.75 13.07
CA ALA A 49 -44.57 -26.39 13.11
C ALA A 49 -45.42 -25.48 12.20
N LYS A 50 -46.59 -25.12 12.69
CA LYS A 50 -47.43 -24.04 12.14
C LYS A 50 -46.53 -22.80 11.99
N PRO A 51 -46.35 -22.23 10.78
CA PRO A 51 -45.52 -21.04 10.60
C PRO A 51 -46.25 -19.85 11.22
N GLU A 52 -46.09 -19.65 12.53
CA GLU A 52 -46.51 -18.42 13.16
C GLU A 52 -45.53 -17.32 12.78
N ARG A 53 -46.08 -16.40 11.97
CA ARG A 53 -45.58 -15.08 11.59
C ARG A 53 -44.53 -15.10 10.49
N SER A 54 -45.03 -14.79 9.30
CA SER A 54 -44.28 -14.19 8.20
C SER A 54 -43.31 -13.13 8.75
N SER A 55 -42.02 -13.40 8.62
CA SER A 55 -40.90 -12.49 8.90
C SER A 55 -40.81 -11.32 7.90
N SER A 56 -41.87 -11.05 7.15
CA SER A 56 -41.95 -9.94 6.21
C SER A 56 -42.38 -8.69 6.97
N GLU A 57 -41.55 -7.65 6.90
CA GLU A 57 -41.78 -6.26 7.36
C GLU A 57 -41.23 -5.90 8.74
N LEU A 58 -40.04 -6.38 9.10
CA LEU A 58 -39.13 -5.49 9.85
C LEU A 58 -38.31 -4.73 8.81
N THR A 59 -38.48 -3.41 8.77
CA THR A 59 -37.64 -2.56 7.91
C THR A 59 -36.20 -2.60 8.43
N LEU A 60 -35.23 -2.23 7.58
CA LEU A 60 -33.83 -2.12 8.01
C LEU A 60 -33.67 -1.13 9.18
N GLU A 61 -34.57 -0.16 9.27
CA GLU A 61 -34.66 0.83 10.34
C GLU A 61 -35.15 0.21 11.66
N ASP A 62 -36.23 -0.59 11.60
CA ASP A 62 -36.75 -1.31 12.79
C ASP A 62 -35.74 -2.30 13.37
N LEU A 63 -34.96 -2.96 12.51
CA LEU A 63 -33.87 -3.85 12.93
C LEU A 63 -32.70 -3.08 13.56
N ALA A 64 -32.37 -1.91 13.03
CA ALA A 64 -31.32 -1.05 13.59
C ALA A 64 -31.74 -0.49 14.95
N GLU A 65 -33.01 -0.11 15.12
CA GLU A 65 -33.55 0.38 16.38
C GLU A 65 -33.66 -0.75 17.42
N ALA A 66 -34.12 -1.95 17.04
CA ALA A 66 -34.11 -3.12 17.91
C ALA A 66 -32.70 -3.50 18.37
N ARG A 67 -31.69 -3.40 17.49
CA ARG A 67 -30.27 -3.61 17.85
C ARG A 67 -29.79 -2.56 18.85
N ARG A 68 -30.14 -1.29 18.63
CA ARG A 68 -29.80 -0.18 19.53
C ARG A 68 -30.45 -0.36 20.91
N MET A 69 -31.73 -0.75 20.96
CA MET A 69 -32.45 -1.03 22.21
C MET A 69 -31.91 -2.25 22.95
N ALA A 70 -31.37 -3.23 22.24
CA ALA A 70 -30.67 -4.38 22.82
C ALA A 70 -29.24 -4.07 23.30
N GLY A 71 -28.79 -2.81 23.17
CA GLY A 71 -27.46 -2.36 23.58
C GLY A 71 -26.33 -2.78 22.63
N HIS A 72 -26.65 -3.21 21.41
CA HIS A 72 -25.64 -3.47 20.39
C HIS A 72 -25.18 -2.16 19.74
N ALA A 73 -23.86 -2.02 19.56
CA ALA A 73 -23.29 -0.93 18.79
C ALA A 73 -23.88 -0.89 17.37
N SER A 74 -24.13 0.32 16.87
CA SER A 74 -24.52 0.55 15.49
C SER A 74 -23.40 0.15 14.52
N MET A 75 -23.76 -0.07 13.25
CA MET A 75 -22.78 -0.36 12.20
C MET A 75 -21.74 0.78 12.06
N GLU A 76 -22.15 2.02 12.27
CA GLU A 76 -21.27 3.19 12.22
C GLU A 76 -20.27 3.20 13.38
N GLU A 77 -20.74 2.90 14.60
CA GLU A 77 -19.86 2.79 15.77
C GLU A 77 -18.84 1.66 15.60
N ILE A 78 -19.26 0.50 15.10
CA ILE A 78 -18.37 -0.63 14.82
C ILE A 78 -17.34 -0.25 13.74
N ALA A 79 -17.76 0.42 12.66
CA ALA A 79 -16.85 0.85 11.61
C ALA A 79 -15.83 1.88 12.12
N ALA A 80 -16.27 2.84 12.95
CA ALA A 80 -15.40 3.84 13.55
C ALA A 80 -14.41 3.24 14.54
N GLU A 81 -14.83 2.27 15.35
CA GLU A 81 -13.93 1.54 16.27
C GLU A 81 -12.92 0.70 15.50
N ASN A 82 -13.36 -0.03 14.48
CA ASN A 82 -12.47 -0.79 13.60
C ASN A 82 -11.43 0.14 12.95
N ALA A 83 -11.86 1.28 12.39
CA ALA A 83 -10.94 2.26 11.79
C ALA A 83 -9.89 2.78 12.80
N ARG A 84 -10.29 3.04 14.05
CA ARG A 84 -9.35 3.44 15.12
C ARG A 84 -8.35 2.32 15.46
N MET A 85 -8.81 1.07 15.51
CA MET A 85 -7.92 -0.06 15.79
C MET A 85 -6.94 -0.32 14.64
N PHE A 86 -7.39 -0.19 13.39
CA PHE A 86 -6.52 -0.26 12.22
C PHE A 86 -5.47 0.85 12.21
N GLU A 87 -5.89 2.10 12.44
CA GLU A 87 -4.95 3.23 12.47
C GLU A 87 -3.96 3.10 13.63
N ARG A 88 -4.40 2.60 14.79
CA ARG A 88 -3.48 2.30 15.89
C ARG A 88 -2.43 1.27 15.48
N GLY A 89 -2.84 0.13 14.92
CA GLY A 89 -1.91 -0.91 14.47
C GLY A 89 -0.93 -0.40 13.40
N ALA A 90 -1.41 0.45 12.49
CA ALA A 90 -0.57 1.11 11.50
C ALA A 90 0.47 2.05 12.13
N ARG A 91 0.09 2.82 13.15
CA ARG A 91 1.03 3.68 13.88
C ARG A 91 2.05 2.88 14.70
N GLU A 92 1.65 1.76 15.28
CA GLU A 92 2.55 0.82 15.97
C GLU A 92 3.55 0.19 14.98
N TYR A 93 3.10 -0.16 13.76
CA TYR A 93 3.96 -0.62 12.67
C TYR A 93 5.04 0.40 12.31
N ILE A 94 4.64 1.67 12.15
CA ILE A 94 5.57 2.78 11.84
C ILE A 94 6.52 3.03 13.00
N LYS A 95 6.02 3.07 14.24
CA LYS A 95 6.85 3.33 15.43
C LYS A 95 7.95 2.29 15.58
N THR A 96 7.64 1.04 15.30
CA THR A 96 8.60 -0.07 15.28
C THR A 96 9.72 0.14 14.26
N ARG A 97 9.43 0.81 13.13
CA ARG A 97 10.32 1.04 11.99
C ARG A 97 10.74 2.50 11.84
N MET A 98 10.70 3.25 12.94
CA MET A 98 10.90 4.70 12.91
C MET A 98 12.23 5.10 12.24
N PRO A 99 13.38 4.44 12.52
CA PRO A 99 14.63 4.77 11.85
C PRO A 99 14.57 4.62 10.32
N GLU A 100 13.90 3.58 9.82
CA GLU A 100 13.77 3.32 8.38
C GLU A 100 12.87 4.35 7.69
N TYR A 101 11.76 4.74 8.31
CA TYR A 101 10.94 5.83 7.78
C TYR A 101 11.72 7.14 7.72
N ARG A 102 12.48 7.50 8.77
CA ARG A 102 13.31 8.71 8.77
C ARG A 102 14.38 8.67 7.68
N ARG A 103 15.04 7.53 7.49
CA ARG A 103 16.00 7.34 6.40
C ARG A 103 15.33 7.52 5.04
N LEU A 104 14.17 6.89 4.84
CA LEU A 104 13.42 6.99 3.59
C LEU A 104 13.07 8.45 3.24
N LEU A 105 12.62 9.24 4.22
CA LEU A 105 12.36 10.68 4.00
C LEU A 105 13.65 11.43 3.62
N ALA A 106 14.77 11.13 4.29
CA ALA A 106 16.06 11.74 3.98
C ALA A 106 16.54 11.40 2.56
N ASP A 107 16.38 10.15 2.15
CA ASP A 107 16.74 9.68 0.81
C ASP A 107 15.89 10.38 -0.27
N LEU A 108 14.57 10.49 -0.07
CA LEU A 108 13.70 11.22 -0.99
C LEU A 108 14.06 12.71 -1.07
N ARG A 109 14.33 13.36 0.08
CA ARG A 109 14.82 14.76 0.10
C ARG A 109 16.12 14.93 -0.70
N ALA A 110 17.03 13.96 -0.60
CA ALA A 110 18.29 13.98 -1.33
C ALA A 110 18.06 13.84 -2.84
N LEU A 111 17.18 12.94 -3.28
CA LEU A 111 16.81 12.76 -4.68
C LEU A 111 16.19 14.04 -5.28
N VAL A 112 15.25 14.66 -4.56
CA VAL A 112 14.63 15.94 -4.96
C VAL A 112 15.68 17.05 -5.08
N THR A 113 16.59 17.15 -4.11
CA THR A 113 17.66 18.15 -4.10
C THR A 113 18.64 17.95 -5.26
N GLU A 114 18.98 16.70 -5.57
CA GLU A 114 19.86 16.36 -6.68
C GLU A 114 19.26 16.76 -8.03
N VAL A 115 17.95 16.54 -8.23
CA VAL A 115 17.21 17.00 -9.41
C VAL A 115 17.22 18.53 -9.50
N GLU A 116 16.84 19.24 -8.43
CA GLU A 116 16.81 20.71 -8.38
C GLU A 116 18.18 21.33 -8.73
N GLN A 117 19.27 20.78 -8.20
CA GLN A 117 20.62 21.30 -8.44
C GLN A 117 21.14 20.99 -9.84
N ALA A 118 20.79 19.83 -10.40
CA ALA A 118 21.29 19.42 -11.71
C ALA A 118 20.48 20.06 -12.86
N ALA A 119 19.18 20.28 -12.67
CA ALA A 119 18.27 20.75 -13.71
C ALA A 119 18.71 22.03 -14.47
N PRO A 120 19.30 23.07 -13.84
CA PRO A 120 19.76 24.27 -14.54
C PRO A 120 20.86 24.01 -15.60
N SER A 121 21.56 22.87 -15.51
CA SER A 121 22.62 22.47 -16.44
C SER A 121 22.10 21.70 -17.66
N TRP A 122 20.86 21.20 -17.64
CA TRP A 122 20.30 20.38 -18.71
C TRP A 122 19.79 21.24 -19.86
N ARG A 123 20.70 21.82 -20.64
CA ARG A 123 20.36 22.66 -21.79
C ARG A 123 20.05 21.85 -23.05
N ALA A 124 20.53 20.61 -23.13
CA ALA A 124 20.17 19.66 -24.17
C ALA A 124 19.89 18.27 -23.58
N ARG A 125 19.39 17.37 -24.44
CA ARG A 125 19.02 16.01 -24.03
C ARG A 125 20.22 15.21 -23.54
N GLN A 126 21.43 15.49 -24.05
CA GLN A 126 22.62 14.72 -23.70
C GLN A 126 23.01 14.90 -22.22
N GLU A 127 22.89 16.10 -21.67
CA GLU A 127 23.18 16.38 -20.27
C GLU A 127 22.19 15.67 -19.35
N LEU A 128 20.90 15.74 -19.65
CA LEU A 128 19.85 15.01 -18.93
C LEU A 128 20.09 13.49 -18.99
N THR A 129 20.42 12.93 -20.15
CA THR A 129 20.69 11.49 -20.27
C THR A 129 21.89 11.02 -19.45
N ARG A 130 22.93 11.85 -19.29
CA ARG A 130 24.06 11.52 -18.40
C ARG A 130 23.63 11.51 -16.94
N PHE A 131 22.77 12.46 -16.55
CA PHE A 131 22.19 12.50 -15.22
C PHE A 131 21.32 11.27 -14.95
N GLU A 132 20.37 10.96 -15.85
CA GLU A 132 19.44 9.82 -15.75
C GLU A 132 20.19 8.49 -15.52
N GLN A 133 21.36 8.29 -16.14
CA GLN A 133 22.16 7.06 -15.95
C GLN A 133 22.68 6.87 -14.53
N ALA A 134 23.11 7.94 -13.86
CA ALA A 134 23.59 7.87 -12.48
C ALA A 134 22.45 7.95 -11.46
N TYR A 135 21.43 8.74 -11.78
CA TYR A 135 20.26 8.97 -10.94
C TYR A 135 19.33 7.75 -10.89
N GLY A 136 19.14 7.05 -12.01
CA GLY A 136 18.22 5.91 -12.11
C GLY A 136 18.52 4.79 -11.10
N ALA A 137 19.80 4.47 -10.86
CA ALA A 137 20.15 3.44 -9.87
C ALA A 137 19.75 3.83 -8.43
N LYS A 138 19.78 5.13 -8.10
CA LYS A 138 19.34 5.64 -6.80
C LYS A 138 17.82 5.62 -6.68
N VAL A 139 17.13 5.98 -7.76
CA VAL A 139 15.66 5.86 -7.87
C VAL A 139 15.21 4.42 -7.66
N ASP A 140 15.83 3.47 -8.35
CA ASP A 140 15.50 2.04 -8.22
C ASP A 140 15.71 1.54 -6.78
N ALA A 141 16.84 1.92 -6.15
CA ALA A 141 17.11 1.58 -4.76
C ALA A 141 16.09 2.19 -3.80
N PHE A 142 15.73 3.45 -3.99
CA PHE A 142 14.71 4.14 -3.20
C PHE A 142 13.33 3.47 -3.33
N ILE A 143 12.88 3.17 -4.55
CA ILE A 143 11.60 2.49 -4.79
C ILE A 143 11.57 1.11 -4.15
N ALA A 144 12.66 0.34 -4.26
CA ALA A 144 12.75 -0.97 -3.62
C ALA A 144 12.64 -0.88 -2.09
N ASP A 145 13.32 0.10 -1.49
CA ASP A 145 13.25 0.35 -0.04
C ASP A 145 11.87 0.85 0.41
N TYR A 146 11.26 1.75 -0.38
CA TYR A 146 9.90 2.23 -0.17
C TYR A 146 8.89 1.08 -0.21
N GLU A 147 8.89 0.27 -1.28
CA GLU A 147 7.96 -0.86 -1.42
C GLU A 147 8.11 -1.88 -0.30
N ARG A 148 9.36 -2.18 0.08
CA ARG A 148 9.66 -3.09 1.18
C ARG A 148 9.15 -2.55 2.51
N LEU A 149 9.46 -1.28 2.82
CA LEU A 149 9.10 -0.66 4.09
C LEU A 149 7.59 -0.48 4.24
N THR A 150 6.89 -0.21 3.14
CA THR A 150 5.44 0.04 3.13
C THR A 150 4.60 -1.22 2.90
N ALA A 151 5.25 -2.38 2.73
CA ALA A 151 4.62 -3.61 2.25
C ALA A 151 3.75 -3.35 1.00
N ARG A 152 4.29 -2.58 0.04
CA ARG A 152 3.61 -2.15 -1.19
C ARG A 152 2.29 -1.41 -0.94
N GLY A 153 2.28 -0.53 0.06
CA GLY A 153 1.12 0.30 0.37
C GLY A 153 0.09 -0.34 1.32
N VAL A 154 0.33 -1.56 1.83
CA VAL A 154 -0.64 -2.29 2.67
C VAL A 154 -0.64 -1.81 4.13
N GLU A 155 0.51 -1.37 4.64
CA GLU A 155 0.69 -1.03 6.06
C GLU A 155 0.63 0.49 6.34
N GLY A 156 0.83 0.92 7.59
CA GLY A 156 1.17 2.33 7.90
C GLY A 156 0.07 3.40 7.80
N GLY A 157 -1.16 3.05 7.42
CA GLY A 157 -2.36 3.88 7.68
C GLY A 157 -2.30 5.30 7.07
N GLU A 158 -2.80 6.30 7.78
CA GLU A 158 -2.87 7.68 7.28
C GLU A 158 -1.48 8.27 6.98
N THR A 159 -0.48 7.97 7.83
CA THR A 159 0.89 8.48 7.64
C THR A 159 1.52 7.91 6.36
N GLN A 160 1.28 6.64 6.07
CA GLN A 160 1.72 6.04 4.82
C GLN A 160 0.95 6.57 3.61
N ALA A 161 -0.34 6.88 3.74
CA ALA A 161 -1.10 7.52 2.66
C ALA A 161 -0.51 8.88 2.28
N LYS A 162 -0.06 9.67 3.27
CA LYS A 162 0.66 10.94 3.06
C LYS A 162 1.99 10.71 2.35
N LEU A 163 2.82 9.81 2.86
CA LEU A 163 4.09 9.45 2.23
C LEU A 163 3.89 9.00 0.77
N GLY A 164 2.92 8.14 0.51
CA GLY A 164 2.62 7.66 -0.83
C GLY A 164 2.11 8.74 -1.77
N ALA A 165 1.47 9.81 -1.27
CA ALA A 165 1.11 10.97 -2.09
C ALA A 165 2.36 11.73 -2.53
N VAL A 166 3.28 11.99 -1.60
CA VAL A 166 4.55 12.68 -1.88
C VAL A 166 5.44 11.89 -2.84
N VAL A 167 5.51 10.56 -2.67
CA VAL A 167 6.25 9.69 -3.60
C VAL A 167 5.66 9.78 -5.02
N ARG A 168 4.33 9.78 -5.16
CA ARG A 168 3.67 9.95 -6.47
C ARG A 168 3.98 11.30 -7.11
N GLU A 169 3.92 12.40 -6.35
CA GLU A 169 4.30 13.74 -6.85
C GLU A 169 5.75 13.79 -7.32
N TRP A 170 6.67 13.13 -6.61
CA TRP A 170 8.06 13.01 -7.03
C TRP A 170 8.25 12.12 -8.26
N GLU A 171 7.50 11.02 -8.41
CA GLU A 171 7.49 10.20 -9.62
C GLU A 171 6.96 10.97 -10.83
N GLU A 172 5.91 11.78 -10.65
CA GLU A 172 5.38 12.67 -11.68
C GLU A 172 6.43 13.70 -12.12
N LEU A 173 7.14 14.33 -11.18
CA LEU A 173 8.27 15.21 -11.49
C LEU A 173 9.36 14.48 -12.28
N ASN A 174 9.76 13.27 -11.86
CA ASN A 174 10.75 12.47 -12.57
C ASN A 174 10.32 12.11 -14.00
N GLY A 175 9.03 11.83 -14.20
CA GLY A 175 8.46 11.56 -15.52
C GLY A 175 8.40 12.79 -16.43
N ALA A 176 8.42 13.99 -15.84
CA ALA A 176 8.34 15.26 -16.55
C ALA A 176 9.72 15.88 -16.87
N LEU A 177 10.84 15.28 -16.45
CA LEU A 177 12.16 15.87 -16.64
C LEU A 177 12.51 16.03 -18.13
N GLU A 178 12.80 17.28 -18.52
CA GLU A 178 13.20 17.62 -19.88
C GLU A 178 14.27 18.73 -19.90
N PRO A 179 14.99 18.90 -21.04
CA PRO A 179 15.97 19.98 -21.16
C PRO A 179 15.32 21.35 -20.98
N GLY A 180 15.87 22.17 -20.09
CA GLY A 180 15.37 23.51 -19.80
C GLY A 180 14.30 23.58 -18.71
N ILE A 181 13.85 22.46 -18.14
CA ILE A 181 12.76 22.42 -17.14
C ILE A 181 12.97 23.38 -15.96
N ALA A 182 14.21 23.64 -15.54
CA ALA A 182 14.52 24.57 -14.46
C ALA A 182 14.14 26.04 -14.74
N ALA A 183 13.83 26.39 -15.99
CA ALA A 183 13.32 27.72 -16.35
C ALA A 183 11.79 27.83 -16.25
N GLU A 184 11.09 26.69 -16.16
CA GLU A 184 9.64 26.65 -16.03
C GLU A 184 9.25 26.91 -14.56
N PRO A 185 8.31 27.83 -14.29
CA PRO A 185 7.91 28.13 -12.92
C PRO A 185 7.31 26.91 -12.21
N GLU A 186 6.61 26.04 -12.93
CA GLU A 186 6.00 24.81 -12.42
C GLU A 186 7.05 23.85 -11.82
N PHE A 187 8.30 23.90 -12.27
CA PHE A 187 9.38 23.07 -11.71
C PHE A 187 9.67 23.47 -10.26
N ALA A 188 9.82 24.77 -9.99
CA ALA A 188 10.07 25.26 -8.64
C ALA A 188 8.87 24.99 -7.71
N GLU A 189 7.66 25.14 -8.24
CA GLU A 189 6.42 24.81 -7.51
C GLU A 189 6.33 23.31 -7.17
N ALA A 190 6.65 22.43 -8.12
CA ALA A 190 6.67 20.99 -7.88
C ALA A 190 7.71 20.59 -6.82
N ILE A 191 8.93 21.13 -6.90
CA ILE A 191 9.98 20.90 -5.88
C ILE A 191 9.50 21.35 -4.49
N GLN A 192 8.87 22.53 -4.40
CA GLN A 192 8.36 23.04 -3.13
C GLN A 192 7.19 22.19 -2.60
N GLY A 193 6.25 21.79 -3.46
CA GLY A 193 5.14 20.92 -3.08
C GLY A 193 5.61 19.59 -2.48
N ILE A 194 6.59 18.95 -3.13
CA ILE A 194 7.20 17.72 -2.60
C ILE A 194 7.87 17.97 -1.23
N ARG A 195 8.57 19.10 -1.05
CA ARG A 195 9.19 19.46 0.24
C ARG A 195 8.16 19.66 1.34
N ASP A 196 7.09 20.40 1.07
CA ASP A 196 6.01 20.64 2.02
C ASP A 196 5.33 19.31 2.40
N GLY A 197 5.13 18.43 1.42
CA GLY A 197 4.66 17.07 1.65
C GLY A 197 5.58 16.26 2.56
N LEU A 198 6.89 16.30 2.34
CA LEU A 198 7.88 15.64 3.20
C LEU A 198 7.87 16.18 4.63
N ASP A 199 7.75 17.50 4.80
CA ASP A 199 7.62 18.14 6.12
C ASP A 199 6.35 17.69 6.85
N ALA A 200 5.23 17.54 6.12
CA ALA A 200 3.98 17.04 6.69
C ALA A 200 4.07 15.57 7.13
N VAL A 201 4.79 14.73 6.37
CA VAL A 201 5.05 13.33 6.77
C VAL A 201 5.98 13.29 7.99
N GLU A 202 7.03 14.12 8.02
CA GLU A 202 7.95 14.20 9.14
C GLU A 202 7.24 14.59 10.44
N LEU A 203 6.32 15.57 10.39
CA LEU A 203 5.49 15.96 11.52
C LEU A 203 4.58 14.81 12.01
N ALA A 204 4.05 13.99 11.09
CA ALA A 204 3.26 12.82 11.45
C ALA A 204 4.13 11.75 12.15
N LEU A 205 5.37 11.55 11.68
CA LEU A 205 6.34 10.66 12.32
C LEU A 205 6.73 11.15 13.72
N ASP A 206 6.94 12.46 13.91
CA ASP A 206 7.20 13.06 15.23
C ASP A 206 6.03 12.77 16.20
N GLY A 207 4.79 12.90 15.71
CA GLY A 207 3.60 12.57 16.49
C GLY A 207 3.54 11.10 16.92
N ILE A 208 3.94 10.17 16.05
CA ILE A 208 4.00 8.73 16.35
C ILE A 208 5.14 8.41 17.33
N ASP A 209 6.31 9.01 17.13
CA ASP A 209 7.47 8.81 17.99
C ASP A 209 7.20 9.26 19.43
N GLY A 210 6.58 10.44 19.58
CA GLY A 210 6.19 11.00 20.87
C GLY A 210 5.01 10.31 21.55
N ASP A 211 4.24 9.48 20.85
CA ASP A 211 3.06 8.81 21.41
C ASP A 211 3.42 7.58 22.24
N GLY A 212 3.55 7.77 23.55
CA GLY A 212 3.86 6.71 24.51
C GLY A 212 2.79 5.62 24.68
N SER A 213 1.61 5.75 24.04
CA SER A 213 0.55 4.73 24.10
C SER A 213 0.72 3.61 23.08
N LEU A 214 1.57 3.81 22.08
CA LEU A 214 1.86 2.86 21.01
C LEU A 214 2.89 1.83 21.46
N VAL A 215 2.65 0.58 21.11
CA VAL A 215 3.55 -0.54 21.39
C VAL A 215 4.58 -0.69 20.25
N VAL A 216 5.83 -0.92 20.62
CA VAL A 216 6.92 -1.28 19.70
C VAL A 216 7.09 -2.80 19.72
N ASP A 217 7.21 -3.41 18.55
CA ASP A 217 7.54 -4.83 18.43
C ASP A 217 9.01 -5.06 18.86
N PRO A 218 9.28 -5.75 19.98
CA PRO A 218 10.63 -5.97 20.47
C PRO A 218 11.41 -7.01 19.64
N ASP A 219 10.72 -7.83 18.87
CA ASP A 219 11.31 -8.89 18.04
C ASP A 219 11.64 -8.40 16.63
N TYR A 220 11.28 -7.14 16.31
CA TYR A 220 11.60 -6.54 15.02
C TYR A 220 13.10 -6.32 14.87
N VAL A 221 13.67 -6.91 13.82
CA VAL A 221 15.05 -6.69 13.40
C VAL A 221 15.01 -5.95 12.06
N PRO A 222 15.57 -4.72 11.98
CA PRO A 222 15.63 -4.00 10.72
C PRO A 222 16.46 -4.79 9.71
N PRO A 223 16.04 -4.88 8.44
CA PRO A 223 16.88 -5.48 7.41
C PRO A 223 18.18 -4.70 7.24
N PRO A 224 19.26 -5.33 6.76
CA PRO A 224 20.50 -4.63 6.48
C PRO A 224 20.22 -3.47 5.52
N SER A 225 20.85 -2.32 5.78
CA SER A 225 20.79 -1.20 4.85
C SER A 225 21.49 -1.60 3.54
N PRO A 226 20.92 -1.25 2.38
CA PRO A 226 21.57 -1.51 1.09
C PRO A 226 22.94 -0.82 0.96
#